data_AF-A0A436VF42-F1
#
_entry.id   AF-A0A436VF42-F1
#
_cell.length_a   1.000
_cell.length_b   1.000
_cell.length_c   1.000
_cell.angle_alpha   90.00
_cell.angle_beta   90.00
_cell.angle_gamma   90.00
#
_symmetry.space_group_name_H-M   'P 1'
#
loop_
_entity.id
_entity.type
_entity.pdbx_description
1 polymer ?
#
loop_
_entity_poly.entity_id
_entity_poly.type
_entity_poly.pdbx_seq_one_letter_code
_entity_poly.pdbx_strand_id
1 'polypeptide(L)' 'VSRSGEVEETGLGAGVLDHPAKGIVWLANRLHQYGMRIEAGQEVLSGSFIRPVECRHGDTIHADFGPYGSVGLFFE' A
#
# COMPACT_ATOMS: atom_id res chain seq x y z
N VAL A 1 2.78 -2.35 -10.70
CA VAL A 1 3.84 -3.08 -9.96
C VAL A 1 4.36 -4.18 -10.86
N SER A 2 5.68 -4.36 -10.94
CA SER A 2 6.31 -5.42 -11.71
C SER A 2 7.17 -6.32 -10.83
N ARG A 3 7.26 -7.59 -11.22
CA ARG A 3 8.18 -8.59 -10.67
C ARG A 3 9.15 -8.99 -11.76
N SER A 4 10.45 -8.80 -11.52
CA SER A 4 11.52 -9.23 -12.43
C SER A 4 11.35 -8.77 -13.89
N GLY A 5 10.79 -7.56 -14.07
CA GLY A 5 10.55 -6.94 -15.38
C GLY A 5 9.17 -7.20 -15.99
N GLU A 6 8.38 -8.12 -15.43
CA GLU A 6 7.02 -8.41 -15.88
C GLU A 6 5.98 -7.63 -15.05
N VAL A 7 5.06 -6.94 -15.72
CA VAL A 7 4.00 -6.18 -15.04
C VAL A 7 2.96 -7.15 -14.51
N GLU A 8 2.96 -7.36 -13.19
CA GLU A 8 2.02 -8.27 -12.52
C GLU A 8 0.64 -7.63 -12.35
N GLU A 9 0.61 -6.34 -12.00
CA GLU A 9 -0.66 -5.64 -11.71
C GLU A 9 -0.57 -4.14 -12.04
N THR A 10 -1.64 -3.61 -12.63
CA THR A 10 -1.86 -2.18 -12.88
C THR A 10 -3.06 -1.68 -12.08
N GLY A 11 -2.81 -1.27 -10.83
CA GLY A 11 -3.83 -0.64 -10.00
C GLY A 11 -3.81 0.88 -10.17
N LEU A 12 -4.81 1.46 -10.83
CA LEU A 12 -5.17 2.85 -10.52
C LEU A 12 -5.67 2.86 -9.07
N GLY A 13 -5.24 3.82 -8.25
CA GLY A 13 -5.60 3.95 -6.82
C GLY A 13 -7.12 3.96 -6.49
N ALA A 14 -7.99 3.89 -7.49
CA ALA A 14 -9.43 3.69 -7.39
C ALA A 14 -9.85 2.34 -6.78
N GLY A 15 -8.94 1.37 -6.62
CA GLY A 15 -9.22 0.10 -5.92
C GLY A 15 -9.44 0.22 -4.41
N VAL A 16 -9.25 1.41 -3.81
CA VAL A 16 -9.40 1.67 -2.37
C VAL A 16 -10.57 2.62 -2.14
N LEU A 17 -11.80 2.09 -2.04
CA LEU A 17 -12.98 2.79 -1.48
C LEU A 17 -13.21 4.23 -2.02
N ASP A 18 -13.06 4.47 -3.32
CA ASP A 18 -12.98 5.79 -4.00
C ASP A 18 -11.79 6.70 -3.61
N HIS A 19 -11.42 6.75 -2.31
CA HIS A 19 -10.34 7.59 -1.80
C HIS A 19 -9.61 6.90 -0.63
N PRO A 20 -8.27 6.77 -0.67
CA PRO A 20 -7.48 6.09 0.38
C PRO A 20 -7.63 6.68 1.79
N ALA A 21 -8.05 7.95 1.91
CA ALA A 21 -8.30 8.58 3.20
C ALA A 21 -9.50 7.97 3.94
N LYS A 22 -10.49 7.38 3.24
CA LYS A 22 -11.65 6.77 3.88
C LYS A 22 -11.26 5.59 4.79
N GLY A 23 -10.26 4.80 4.37
CA GLY A 23 -9.71 3.72 5.20
C GLY A 23 -9.12 4.24 6.51
N ILE A 24 -8.40 5.36 6.46
CA ILE A 24 -7.81 6.01 7.64
C ILE A 24 -8.89 6.55 8.58
N VAL A 25 -9.93 7.20 8.04
CA VAL A 25 -11.06 7.72 8.84
C VAL A 25 -11.77 6.57 9.57
N TRP A 26 -12.04 5.46 8.87
CA TRP A 26 -12.63 4.28 9.49
C TRP A 26 -11.74 3.72 10.62
N LEU A 27 -10.43 3.60 10.38
CA LEU A 27 -9.48 3.09 11.36
C LEU A 27 -9.44 3.97 12.61
N ALA A 28 -9.36 5.29 12.45
CA ALA A 28 -9.36 6.24 13.56
C ALA A 28 -10.63 6.10 14.41
N ASN A 29 -11.80 6.02 13.78
CA ASN A 29 -13.08 5.83 14.47
C ASN A 29 -13.13 4.47 15.20
N ARG A 30 -12.57 3.42 14.61
CA ARG A 30 -12.52 2.08 15.23
C ARG A 30 -11.59 2.05 16.43
N LEU A 31 -10.40 2.63 16.34
CA LEU A 31 -9.43 2.72 17.44
C LEU A 31 -10.01 3.48 18.64
N HIS A 32 -10.79 4.53 18.38
CA HIS A 32 -11.44 5.29 19.44
C HIS A 32 -12.36 4.43 20.31
N GLN A 33 -13.06 3.44 19.73
CA GLN A 33 -13.91 2.50 20.48
C GLN A 33 -13.12 1.63 21.48
N TYR A 34 -11.81 1.50 21.27
CA TYR A 34 -10.89 0.79 22.16
C TYR A 34 -10.08 1.72 23.07
N GLY A 35 -10.40 3.02 23.11
CA GLY A 35 -9.63 4.01 23.88
C GLY A 35 -8.27 4.36 23.27
N MET A 36 -8.04 3.97 22.01
CA MET A 36 -6.80 4.24 21.27
C MET A 36 -7.01 5.37 20.26
N ARG A 37 -5.92 5.97 19.78
CA ARG A 37 -5.92 6.99 18.73
C ARG A 37 -4.65 6.89 17.88
N ILE A 38 -4.72 7.45 16.67
CA ILE A 38 -3.52 7.69 15.85
C ILE A 38 -2.87 8.97 16.39
N GLU A 39 -1.61 8.87 16.82
CA GLU A 39 -0.86 9.98 17.39
C GLU A 39 -0.13 10.79 16.30
N ALA A 40 0.17 12.05 16.60
CA ALA A 40 0.98 12.88 15.73
C ALA A 40 2.36 12.23 15.48
N GLY A 41 2.77 12.18 14.21
CA GLY A 41 4.03 11.57 13.78
C GLY A 41 3.93 10.06 13.47
N GLN A 42 2.77 9.43 13.64
CA GLN A 42 2.59 8.05 13.21
C GLN A 42 2.36 7.93 11.70
N GLU A 43 3.05 6.99 11.08
CA GLU A 43 2.86 6.60 9.69
C GLU A 43 1.79 5.51 9.60
N VAL A 44 0.77 5.71 8.77
CA VAL A 44 -0.36 4.78 8.63
C VAL A 44 -0.53 4.39 7.17
N LEU A 45 -0.46 3.09 6.90
CA LEU A 45 -0.71 2.53 5.57
C LEU A 45 -2.23 2.45 5.31
N SER A 46 -2.70 3.11 4.25
CA SER A 46 -4.12 3.23 3.90
C SER A 46 -4.75 1.96 3.32
N GLY A 47 -3.94 0.94 3.05
CA GLY A 47 -4.35 -0.31 2.43
C GLY A 47 -3.74 -0.51 1.05
N SER A 48 -3.67 -1.77 0.61
CA SER A 48 -3.18 -2.11 -0.73
C SER A 48 -4.23 -1.84 -1.79
N PHE A 49 -3.80 -1.29 -2.93
CA PHE A 49 -4.62 -1.10 -4.14
C PHE A 49 -4.34 -2.17 -5.21
N ILE A 50 -3.46 -3.12 -4.92
CA ILE A 50 -3.20 -4.31 -5.74
C ILE A 50 -3.39 -5.57 -4.91
N ARG A 51 -3.57 -6.70 -5.59
CA ARG A 51 -3.50 -8.01 -4.93
C ARG A 51 -2.09 -8.23 -4.39
N PRO A 52 -1.94 -8.96 -3.26
CA PRO A 52 -0.62 -9.39 -2.81
C PRO A 52 0.08 -10.18 -3.91
N VAL A 53 1.33 -9.84 -4.18
CA VAL A 53 2.20 -10.56 -5.12
C VAL A 53 3.10 -11.48 -4.32
N GLU A 54 3.15 -12.76 -4.70
CA GLU A 54 4.08 -13.71 -4.11
C GLU A 54 5.52 -13.29 -4.47
N CYS A 55 6.35 -13.13 -3.43
CA CYS A 55 7.75 -12.75 -3.55
C CYS A 55 8.63 -13.94 -3.16
N ARG A 56 9.43 -14.43 -4.10
CA ARG A 56 10.35 -15.56 -3.93
C ARG A 56 11.79 -15.07 -3.81
N HIS A 57 12.65 -15.91 -3.27
CA HIS A 57 14.09 -15.65 -3.26
C HIS A 57 14.58 -15.39 -4.70
N GLY A 58 15.34 -14.31 -4.88
CA GLY A 58 15.82 -13.81 -6.16
C GLY A 58 14.88 -12.83 -6.88
N ASP A 59 13.66 -12.60 -6.38
CA ASP A 59 12.72 -11.68 -7.04
C ASP A 59 13.11 -10.22 -6.81
N THR A 60 12.95 -9.41 -7.85
CA THR A 60 12.98 -7.94 -7.73
C THR A 60 11.57 -7.40 -7.92
N ILE A 61 11.04 -6.70 -6.93
CA ILE A 61 9.73 -6.04 -7.01
C ILE A 61 9.94 -4.54 -7.21
N HIS A 62 9.28 -3.98 -8.21
CA HIS A 62 9.28 -2.54 -8.50
C HIS A 62 7.85 -2.00 -8.56
N ALA A 63 7.56 -1.02 -7.71
CA ALA A 63 6.31 -0.29 -7.67
C ALA A 63 6.54 1.14 -8.18
N ASP A 64 5.85 1.51 -9.27
CA ASP A 64 5.86 2.84 -9.85
C ASP A 64 4.55 3.56 -9.50
N PHE A 65 4.66 4.70 -8.83
CA PHE A 65 3.55 5.56 -8.42
C PHE A 65 3.45 6.83 -9.29
N GLY A 66 4.07 6.84 -10.46
CA GLY A 66 4.07 7.92 -11.43
C GLY A 66 4.73 9.19 -10.87
N PRO A 67 4.02 10.33 -10.78
CA PRO A 67 4.60 11.59 -10.30
C PRO A 67 5.01 11.54 -8.82
N TYR A 68 4.56 10.54 -8.06
CA TYR A 68 4.91 10.35 -6.66
C TYR A 68 6.16 9.48 -6.46
N GLY A 69 6.82 9.07 -7.54
CA GLY A 69 8.08 8.32 -7.52
C GLY A 69 7.89 6.80 -7.59
N SER A 70 8.94 6.06 -7.25
CA SER A 70 8.96 4.60 -7.29
C SER A 70 9.67 4.00 -6.08
N VAL A 71 9.33 2.73 -5.80
CA VAL A 71 9.93 1.92 -4.72
C VAL A 71 10.36 0.59 -5.31
N GLY A 72 11.60 0.17 -5.04
CA GLY A 72 12.14 -1.11 -5.49
C GLY A 72 12.78 -1.88 -4.34
N LEU A 73 12.61 -3.21 -4.34
CA LEU A 73 13.29 -4.10 -3.40
C LEU A 73 13.67 -5.43 -4.06
N PHE A 74 14.75 -6.03 -3.57
CA PHE A 74 15.23 -7.36 -3.94
C PHE A 74 15.03 -8.32 -2.77
N PHE A 75 14.52 -9.51 -3.05
CA PHE A 75 14.30 -10.55 -2.06
C PHE A 75 15.48 -11.53 -2.07
N GLU A 76 16.35 -11.44 -1.07
CA GLU A 76 17.51 -12.34 -0.86
C GLU A 76 17.26 -13.46 0.15
#